data_AF-A0A7V0TPD4-F1
#
_entry.id   AF-A0A7V0TPD4-F1
#
_cell.length_a   1.000
_cell.length_b   1.000
_cell.length_c   1.000
_cell.angle_alpha   90.00
_cell.angle_beta   90.00
_cell.angle_gamma   90.00
#
_symmetry.space_group_name_H-M   'P 1'
#
loop_
_entity.id
_entity.type
_entity.pdbx_description
1 polymer ?
#
loop_
_entity_poly.entity_id
_entity_poly.type
_entity_poly.pdbx_seq_one_letter_code
_entity_poly.pdbx_strand_id
1 'polypeptide(L)' 'MMDRILSKLKPNTIVKGSLFPENVHVIIAQPFGNAIKLIGRGDSNQVYEPVIPEDKFSLLSD' A
#
# COMPACT_ATOMS: atom_id res chain seq x y z
N MET A 1 4.03 -15.38 -1.95
CA MET A 1 4.72 -14.10 -1.62
C MET A 1 3.69 -13.01 -1.35
N MET A 2 2.80 -12.78 -2.32
CA MET A 2 1.67 -11.85 -2.29
C MET A 2 0.89 -11.83 -0.96
N ASP A 3 0.50 -12.99 -0.44
CA ASP A 3 -0.30 -13.10 0.79
C ASP A 3 0.40 -12.51 2.01
N ARG A 4 1.75 -12.61 2.08
CA ARG A 4 2.52 -12.02 3.17
C ARG A 4 2.46 -10.50 3.12
N ILE A 5 2.41 -9.91 1.94
CA ILE A 5 2.37 -8.44 1.77
C ILE A 5 0.96 -7.92 2.05
N LEU A 6 -0.06 -8.59 1.53
CA LEU A 6 -1.44 -8.26 1.86
C LEU A 6 -1.70 -8.38 3.38
N SER A 7 -1.02 -9.31 4.07
CA SER A 7 -1.12 -9.40 5.53
C SER A 7 -0.55 -8.19 6.29
N LYS A 8 0.33 -7.41 5.65
CA LYS A 8 0.91 -6.16 6.17
C LYS A 8 0.04 -4.94 5.80
N LEU A 9 -0.52 -4.94 4.60
CA LEU A 9 -1.38 -3.86 4.07
C LEU A 9 -2.85 -4.01 4.49
N LYS A 10 -3.09 -4.27 5.78
CA LYS A 10 -4.44 -4.37 6.33
C LYS A 10 -5.04 -2.98 6.57
N PRO A 11 -6.38 -2.86 6.60
CA PRO A 11 -7.02 -1.61 7.00
C PRO A 11 -6.49 -1.09 8.35
N ASN A 12 -6.32 0.22 8.45
CA ASN A 12 -5.74 0.94 9.61
C ASN A 12 -4.23 0.73 9.82
N THR A 13 -3.52 0.02 8.94
CA THR A 13 -2.06 0.09 8.91
C THR A 13 -1.60 1.41 8.30
N ILE A 14 -0.48 1.94 8.77
CA ILE A 14 0.20 3.08 8.15
C ILE A 14 1.33 2.55 7.28
N VAL A 15 1.33 2.90 6.00
CA VAL A 15 2.41 2.60 5.07
C VAL A 15 3.37 3.77 5.00
N LYS A 16 4.66 3.47 5.10
CA LYS A 16 5.75 4.41 4.94
C LYS A 16 6.70 3.91 3.86
N GLY A 17 7.42 4.84 3.22
CA GLY A 17 8.45 4.50 2.24
C GLY A 17 8.36 5.35 0.97
N SER A 18 9.31 5.13 0.06
CA SER A 18 9.48 5.97 -1.14
C SER A 18 8.35 5.85 -2.18
N LEU A 19 7.36 5.00 -1.94
CA LEU A 19 6.16 4.91 -2.79
C LEU A 19 5.20 6.07 -2.59
N PHE A 20 5.25 6.73 -1.42
CA PHE A 20 4.36 7.82 -1.08
C PHE A 20 5.17 9.01 -0.56
N PRO A 21 4.76 10.25 -0.87
CA PRO A 21 5.43 11.45 -0.36
C PRO A 21 5.13 11.71 1.13
N GLU A 22 4.20 10.96 1.72
CA GLU A 22 3.73 11.09 3.10
C GLU A 22 3.31 9.72 3.66
N ASN A 23 2.98 9.66 4.96
CA ASN A 23 2.41 8.44 5.54
C ASN A 23 1.01 8.20 4.96
N VAL A 24 0.72 6.96 4.59
CA VAL A 24 -0.59 6.59 4.02
C VAL A 24 -1.30 5.59 4.92
N HIS A 25 -2.48 5.96 5.40
CA HIS A 25 -3.38 5.12 6.17
C HIS A 25 -4.14 4.21 5.21
N VAL A 26 -3.94 2.89 5.32
CA VAL A 26 -4.56 1.90 4.45
C VAL A 26 -6.05 1.82 4.72
N ILE A 27 -6.85 1.95 3.65
CA ILE A 27 -8.30 1.71 3.65
C ILE A 27 -8.56 0.29 3.15
N ILE A 28 -7.99 -0.09 2.00
CA ILE A 28 -8.06 -1.46 1.47
C ILE A 28 -6.83 -1.79 0.64
N ALA A 29 -6.39 -3.04 0.68
CA ALA A 29 -5.43 -3.60 -0.25
C ALA A 29 -6.00 -4.91 -0.81
N GLN A 30 -5.94 -5.07 -2.13
CA GLN A 30 -6.47 -6.26 -2.80
C GLN A 30 -5.54 -6.74 -3.92
N PRO A 31 -5.51 -8.06 -4.20
CA PRO A 31 -4.87 -8.57 -5.40
C PRO A 31 -5.44 -7.93 -6.66
N PHE A 32 -4.57 -7.61 -7.62
CA PHE A 32 -4.89 -7.11 -8.94
C PHE A 32 -3.94 -7.77 -9.95
N GLY A 33 -4.29 -8.99 -10.39
CA GLY A 33 -3.37 -9.83 -11.17
C GLY A 33 -2.12 -10.19 -10.36
N ASN A 34 -0.94 -9.84 -10.87
CA ASN A 34 0.35 -9.97 -10.18
C ASN A 34 0.77 -8.71 -9.39
N ALA A 35 -0.16 -7.76 -9.20
CA ALA A 35 0.07 -6.51 -8.49
C ALA A 35 -0.92 -6.37 -7.32
N ILE A 36 -0.66 -5.44 -6.39
CA ILE A 36 -1.60 -5.04 -5.34
C ILE A 36 -2.23 -3.71 -5.73
N LYS A 37 -3.56 -3.63 -5.73
CA LYS A 37 -4.24 -2.32 -5.69
C LYS A 37 -4.39 -1.89 -4.24
N LEU A 38 -3.81 -0.75 -3.88
CA LEU A 38 -3.96 -0.12 -2.57
C LEU A 38 -4.89 1.08 -2.70
N ILE A 39 -5.79 1.26 -1.74
CA ILE A 39 -6.48 2.54 -1.50
C ILE A 39 -6.12 2.97 -0.10
N GLY A 40 -5.65 4.21 0.03
CA GLY A 40 -5.30 4.79 1.31
C GLY A 40 -5.46 6.30 1.33
N ARG A 41 -5.39 6.87 2.54
CA ARG A 41 -5.49 8.30 2.80
C ARG A 41 -4.18 8.80 3.41
N GLY A 42 -3.59 9.83 2.83
CA GLY A 42 -2.43 10.53 3.40
C GLY A 42 -2.77 11.31 4.67
N ASP A 43 -1.75 11.71 5.43
CA ASP A 43 -1.91 12.63 6.56
C ASP A 43 -2.49 13.99 6.12
N SER A 44 -2.24 14.39 4.86
CA SER A 44 -2.81 15.57 4.20
C SER A 44 -4.30 15.43 3.81
N ASN A 45 -4.92 14.27 4.07
CA ASN A 45 -6.22 13.84 3.53
C ASN A 45 -6.25 13.57 2.00
N GLN A 46 -5.12 13.63 1.30
CA GLN A 46 -5.05 13.18 -0.09
C GLN A 46 -5.35 11.68 -0.20
N VAL A 47 -6.17 11.29 -1.18
CA VAL A 47 -6.44 9.88 -1.48
C VAL A 47 -5.40 9.35 -2.47
N TYR A 48 -4.88 8.15 -2.21
CA TYR A 48 -3.96 7.43 -3.07
C TYR A 48 -4.58 6.09 -3.50
N GLU A 49 -4.55 5.79 -4.80
CA GLU A 49 -5.09 4.54 -5.38
C GLU A 49 -4.10 3.81 -6.30
N PRO A 50 -2.83 3.56 -5.89
CA PRO A 50 -1.85 2.96 -6.79
C PRO A 50 -2.09 1.47 -7.05
N VAL A 51 -1.65 1.03 -8.22
CA VAL A 51 -1.39 -0.38 -8.53
C VAL A 51 0.12 -0.61 -8.37
N ILE A 52 0.50 -1.40 -7.37
CA ILE A 52 1.89 -1.66 -6.97
C ILE A 52 2.29 -3.03 -7.55
N PRO A 53 3.19 -3.08 -8.55
CA PRO A 53 3.65 -4.35 -9.11
C PRO A 53 4.59 -5.08 -8.15
N GLU A 54 4.79 -6.38 -8.38
CA GLU A 54 5.53 -7.26 -7.46
C GLU A 54 6.99 -6.84 -7.22
N ASP A 55 7.66 -6.27 -8.22
CA ASP A 55 9.04 -5.78 -8.13
C ASP A 55 9.21 -4.53 -7.25
N LYS A 56 8.10 -3.85 -6.91
CA LYS A 56 8.10 -2.64 -6.07
C LYS A 56 7.74 -2.90 -4.61
N PHE A 57 7.46 -4.14 -4.24
CA PHE A 57 7.07 -4.50 -2.88
C PHE A 57 8.14 -4.22 -1.83
N SER A 58 9.42 -4.19 -2.22
CA SER A 58 10.54 -3.81 -1.34
C SER A 58 10.53 -2.34 -0.92
N LEU A 59 9.75 -1.48 -1.59
CA LEU A 59 9.63 -0.06 -1.29
C LEU A 59 8.56 0.24 -0.23
N LEU A 60 7.84 -0.77 0.22
CA LEU A 60 6.91 -0.71 1.35
C LEU A 60 7.66 -1.05 2.64
N SER A 61 7.69 -0.12 3.58
CA SER A 61 8.16 -0.37 4.95
C SER A 61 7.00 -0.34 5.94
N ASP A 62 7.08 -1.20 6.96
CA ASP A 62 6.13 -1.32 8.09
C ASP A 62 6.20 -0.08 9.00
#